data_AF-A0A662ANF5-F1
#
_entry.id   AF-A0A662ANF5-F1
#
_cell.length_a   1.000
_cell.length_b   1.000
_cell.length_c   1.000
_cell.angle_alpha   90.00
_cell.angle_beta   90.00
_cell.angle_gamma   90.00
#
_symmetry.space_group_name_H-M   'P 1'
#
loop_
_entity.id
_entity.type
_entity.pdbx_description
1 polymer ?
#
loop_
_entity_poly.entity_id
_entity_poly.type
_entity_poly.pdbx_seq_one_letter_code
_entity_poly.pdbx_strand_id
1 'polypeptide(L)'
;MERQGIVKKLSTVLGGAKKPTVMIVPSDNWCIQNGYSITYDDQGSKRTLPDYKGALQGSSDLLLVVGKLNTLMADRGFPAKNLETELKNLESESAEMNMLSSKESGSDVAESPIDVLKRTAKADIIMQLTWSVNTQGPKKSITFNLQGLDAYTGEQIAGAQGTGSPSFTAELPLLLEEAVLAHLDNFNSQLMAYFTDLAANGRKVKINIKVWDNWDEDLESEFELDGEEDELGFLIENWMEDNAFKGDYHLGDGSETMMKFDVVRIPMYYERKGKQRAMDTRRFVNGLRKYLKNGETEIESKLYMRGLGEAWLILGEK
;
A
#
# COMPACT_ATOMS: atom_id res chain seq x y z
N MET A 1 22.68 -28.17 -5.71
CA MET A 1 23.32 -27.81 -4.42
C MET A 1 23.48 -26.29 -4.24
N GLU A 2 23.75 -25.52 -5.30
CA GLU A 2 23.88 -24.03 -5.20
C GLU A 2 22.58 -23.27 -4.87
N ARG A 3 21.41 -23.74 -5.33
CA ARG A 3 20.12 -23.08 -5.05
C ARG A 3 19.76 -23.04 -3.55
N GLN A 4 20.18 -24.05 -2.77
CA GLN A 4 19.96 -24.06 -1.31
C GLN A 4 20.94 -23.16 -0.55
N GLY A 5 22.12 -22.88 -1.12
CA GLY A 5 23.13 -22.01 -0.51
C GLY A 5 22.77 -20.53 -0.56
N ILE A 6 22.13 -20.09 -1.66
CA ILE A 6 21.70 -18.70 -1.84
C ILE A 6 20.52 -18.38 -0.91
N VAL A 7 19.52 -19.27 -0.81
CA VAL A 7 18.37 -19.12 0.10
C VAL A 7 18.81 -19.08 1.57
N LYS A 8 19.82 -19.88 1.94
CA LYS A 8 20.33 -19.95 3.32
C LYS A 8 21.16 -18.72 3.71
N LYS A 9 22.01 -18.20 2.82
CA LYS A 9 22.75 -16.92 3.02
C LYS A 9 21.80 -15.71 3.09
N LEU A 10 20.70 -15.72 2.34
CA LEU A 10 19.69 -14.65 2.36
C LEU A 10 18.86 -14.62 3.65
N SER A 11 18.61 -15.77 4.29
CA SER A 11 17.88 -15.82 5.57
C SER A 11 18.65 -15.20 6.74
N THR A 12 19.98 -15.20 6.67
CA THR A 12 20.87 -14.68 7.71
C THR A 12 20.87 -13.14 7.76
N VAL A 13 20.70 -12.47 6.61
CA VAL A 13 20.66 -10.99 6.53
C VAL A 13 19.32 -10.43 7.04
N LEU A 14 18.23 -11.19 6.89
CA LEU A 14 16.89 -10.80 7.34
C LEU A 14 16.54 -11.30 8.74
N GLY A 15 17.46 -11.89 9.49
CA GLY A 15 17.21 -12.35 10.87
C GLY A 15 16.02 -13.30 11.02
N GLY A 16 15.74 -14.14 10.01
CA GLY A 16 14.56 -15.03 10.03
C GLY A 16 13.21 -14.33 9.80
N ALA A 17 13.18 -13.07 9.38
CA ALA A 17 11.94 -12.38 9.00
C ALA A 17 11.29 -13.06 7.78
N LYS A 18 9.99 -13.34 7.88
CA LYS A 18 9.20 -13.87 6.77
C LYS A 18 9.23 -12.87 5.61
N LYS A 19 9.51 -13.35 4.40
CA LYS A 19 9.40 -12.54 3.19
C LYS A 19 7.96 -12.03 3.02
N PRO A 20 7.79 -10.82 2.50
CA PRO A 20 6.49 -10.19 2.29
C PRO A 20 5.66 -10.96 1.29
N THR A 21 4.36 -10.90 1.47
CA THR A 21 3.37 -11.45 0.55
C THR A 21 3.13 -10.51 -0.62
N VAL A 22 2.97 -11.07 -1.82
CA VAL A 22 2.75 -10.31 -3.05
C VAL A 22 1.39 -10.66 -3.65
N MET A 23 0.75 -9.72 -4.32
CA MET A 23 -0.47 -9.95 -5.09
C MET A 23 -0.29 -9.38 -6.48
N ILE A 24 -0.39 -10.23 -7.51
CA ILE A 24 -0.31 -9.79 -8.91
C ILE A 24 -1.70 -9.35 -9.37
N VAL A 25 -1.78 -8.14 -9.90
CA VAL A 25 -3.02 -7.53 -10.41
C VAL A 25 -2.76 -6.90 -11.78
N PRO A 26 -3.72 -6.93 -12.72
CA PRO A 26 -3.61 -6.09 -13.91
C PRO A 26 -3.71 -4.60 -13.50
N SER A 27 -3.09 -3.71 -14.27
CA SER A 27 -3.26 -2.28 -14.04
C SER A 27 -4.65 -1.79 -14.44
N ASP A 28 -5.07 -0.67 -13.85
CA ASP A 28 -6.32 0.01 -14.17
C ASP A 28 -6.41 0.32 -15.65
N ASN A 29 -5.31 0.83 -16.22
CA ASN A 29 -5.21 1.12 -17.65
C ASN A 29 -5.36 -0.15 -18.49
N TRP A 30 -4.76 -1.27 -18.10
CA TRP A 30 -4.93 -2.53 -18.84
C TRP A 30 -6.39 -2.99 -18.83
N CYS A 31 -7.05 -2.96 -17.66
CA CYS A 31 -8.46 -3.34 -17.54
C CYS A 31 -9.33 -2.46 -18.45
N ILE A 32 -9.18 -1.14 -18.37
CA ILE A 32 -9.96 -0.18 -19.16
C ILE A 32 -9.72 -0.37 -20.66
N GLN A 33 -8.47 -0.52 -21.10
CA GLN A 33 -8.12 -0.72 -22.51
C GLN A 33 -8.68 -2.03 -23.09
N ASN A 34 -8.86 -3.06 -22.26
CA ASN A 34 -9.41 -4.35 -22.67
C ASN A 34 -10.93 -4.46 -22.43
N GLY A 35 -11.61 -3.35 -22.13
CA GLY A 35 -13.06 -3.29 -21.98
C GLY A 35 -13.59 -3.76 -20.62
N TYR A 36 -12.70 -3.99 -19.66
CA TYR A 36 -13.05 -4.34 -18.28
C TYR A 36 -13.14 -3.07 -17.44
N SER A 37 -14.23 -2.33 -17.62
CA SER A 37 -14.49 -1.09 -16.88
C SER A 37 -15.95 -0.95 -16.49
N ILE A 38 -16.19 -0.42 -15.29
CA ILE A 38 -17.51 -0.04 -14.80
C ILE A 38 -17.60 1.49 -14.82
N THR A 39 -18.71 2.00 -15.34
CA THR A 39 -18.99 3.45 -15.34
C THR A 39 -20.16 3.75 -14.42
N TYR A 40 -20.05 4.82 -13.64
CA TYR A 40 -21.14 5.32 -12.80
C TYR A 40 -21.15 6.84 -12.77
N ASP A 41 -22.31 7.39 -12.44
CA ASP A 41 -22.52 8.83 -12.29
C ASP A 41 -22.32 9.19 -10.81
N ASP A 42 -21.32 10.01 -10.53
CA ASP A 42 -21.06 10.60 -9.21
C ASP A 42 -21.38 12.09 -9.28
N GLN A 43 -22.57 12.46 -8.79
CA GLN A 43 -23.04 13.85 -8.70
C GLN A 43 -22.93 14.64 -10.03
N GLY A 44 -23.27 14.01 -11.16
CA GLY A 44 -23.22 14.62 -12.50
C GLY A 44 -21.88 14.41 -13.23
N SER A 45 -20.90 13.76 -12.60
CA SER A 45 -19.61 13.42 -13.21
C SER A 45 -19.53 11.91 -13.49
N LYS A 46 -19.39 11.53 -14.76
CA LYS A 46 -19.11 10.14 -15.13
C LYS A 46 -17.71 9.73 -14.65
N ARG A 47 -17.65 8.76 -13.75
CA ARG A 47 -16.42 8.11 -13.28
C ARG A 47 -16.29 6.74 -13.94
N THR A 48 -15.08 6.38 -14.35
CA THR A 48 -14.73 5.07 -14.90
C THR A 48 -13.77 4.38 -13.94
N LEU A 49 -14.11 3.17 -13.51
CA LEU A 49 -13.26 2.32 -12.68
C LEU A 49 -12.92 1.01 -13.41
N PRO A 50 -11.76 0.41 -13.13
CA PRO A 50 -11.42 -0.92 -13.65
C PRO A 50 -12.30 -2.01 -13.02
N ASP A 51 -12.72 -2.97 -13.84
CA ASP A 51 -13.40 -4.19 -13.40
C ASP A 51 -12.43 -5.37 -13.33
N TYR A 52 -11.70 -5.49 -12.22
CA TYR A 52 -10.73 -6.58 -12.04
C TYR A 52 -11.38 -7.97 -12.04
N LYS A 53 -12.62 -8.07 -11.56
CA LYS A 53 -13.36 -9.33 -11.55
C LYS A 53 -13.71 -9.73 -12.97
N GLY A 54 -14.31 -8.82 -13.73
CA GLY A 54 -14.61 -9.02 -15.14
C GLY A 54 -13.36 -9.37 -15.94
N ALA A 55 -12.24 -8.71 -15.65
CA ALA A 55 -10.95 -9.00 -16.28
C ALA A 55 -10.48 -10.44 -16.02
N LEU A 56 -10.48 -10.88 -14.75
CA LEU A 56 -10.05 -12.24 -14.38
C LEU A 56 -11.01 -13.32 -14.89
N GLN A 57 -12.31 -13.03 -14.98
CA GLN A 57 -13.30 -13.98 -15.49
C GLN A 57 -13.35 -14.03 -17.03
N GLY A 58 -13.06 -12.91 -17.69
CA GLY A 58 -13.19 -12.76 -19.14
C GLY A 58 -11.91 -13.02 -19.93
N SER A 59 -10.73 -12.95 -19.30
CA SER A 59 -9.44 -13.12 -19.99
C SER A 59 -8.67 -14.36 -19.50
N SER A 60 -8.72 -15.43 -20.30
CA SER A 60 -7.89 -16.62 -20.06
C SER A 60 -6.40 -16.31 -20.10
N ASP A 61 -5.97 -15.39 -20.99
CA ASP A 61 -4.58 -14.95 -21.07
C ASP A 61 -4.14 -14.27 -19.76
N LEU A 62 -4.96 -13.37 -19.20
CA LEU A 62 -4.66 -12.74 -17.92
C LEU A 62 -4.53 -13.78 -16.80
N LEU A 63 -5.44 -14.76 -16.72
CA LEU A 63 -5.37 -15.83 -15.71
C LEU A 63 -4.08 -16.64 -15.82
N LEU A 64 -3.68 -17.02 -17.04
CA LEU A 64 -2.44 -17.76 -17.28
C LEU A 64 -1.22 -16.95 -16.86
N VAL A 65 -1.19 -15.66 -17.19
CA VAL A 65 -0.10 -14.74 -16.87
C VAL A 65 0.01 -14.51 -15.36
N VAL A 66 -1.10 -14.20 -14.69
CA VAL A 66 -1.16 -14.02 -13.24
C VAL A 66 -0.77 -15.32 -12.54
N GLY A 67 -1.29 -16.46 -12.98
CA GLY A 67 -0.94 -17.78 -12.46
C GLY A 67 0.56 -18.05 -12.57
N LYS A 68 1.17 -17.75 -13.72
CA LYS A 68 2.60 -17.98 -13.93
C LYS A 68 3.47 -17.04 -13.08
N LEU A 69 3.13 -15.75 -13.01
CA LEU A 69 3.84 -14.80 -12.16
C LEU A 69 3.73 -15.18 -10.68
N ASN A 70 2.58 -15.67 -10.22
CA ASN A 70 2.43 -16.22 -8.86
C ASN A 70 3.47 -17.34 -8.61
N THR A 71 3.61 -18.30 -9.53
CA THR A 71 4.61 -19.38 -9.42
C THR A 71 6.04 -18.82 -9.41
N LEU A 72 6.37 -17.91 -10.32
CA LEU A 72 7.72 -17.35 -10.45
C LEU A 72 8.14 -16.54 -9.22
N MET A 73 7.20 -15.84 -8.58
CA MET A 73 7.43 -15.12 -7.33
C MET A 73 7.56 -16.08 -6.14
N ALA A 74 6.70 -17.11 -6.08
CA ALA A 74 6.77 -18.15 -5.05
C ALA A 74 8.12 -18.91 -5.08
N ASP A 75 8.62 -19.26 -6.28
CA ASP A 75 9.92 -19.90 -6.47
C ASP A 75 11.10 -19.04 -5.96
N ARG A 76 10.93 -17.71 -5.98
CA ARG A 76 11.89 -16.73 -5.45
C ARG A 76 11.67 -16.42 -3.96
N GLY A 77 10.69 -17.08 -3.34
CA GLY A 77 10.38 -17.03 -1.92
C GLY A 77 9.41 -15.93 -1.52
N PHE A 78 8.74 -15.27 -2.46
CA PHE A 78 7.67 -14.32 -2.17
C PHE A 78 6.32 -15.07 -2.21
N PRO A 79 5.65 -15.31 -1.08
CA PRO A 79 4.36 -15.99 -1.08
C PRO A 79 3.34 -15.13 -1.83
N ALA A 80 2.69 -15.71 -2.83
CA ALA A 80 1.73 -14.98 -3.65
C ALA A 80 0.30 -15.21 -3.16
N LYS A 81 -0.47 -14.13 -3.01
CA LYS A 81 -1.91 -14.15 -2.79
C LYS A 81 -2.62 -14.02 -4.13
N ASN A 82 -3.53 -14.94 -4.39
CA ASN A 82 -4.28 -14.96 -5.65
C ASN A 82 -5.44 -13.96 -5.57
N LEU A 83 -5.44 -12.95 -6.44
CA LEU A 83 -6.47 -11.91 -6.50
C LEU A 83 -7.88 -12.49 -6.69
N GLU A 84 -8.05 -13.48 -7.57
CA GLU A 84 -9.35 -14.09 -7.85
C GLU A 84 -9.96 -14.75 -6.60
N THR A 85 -9.13 -15.49 -5.85
CA THR A 85 -9.55 -16.10 -4.59
C THR A 85 -9.92 -15.05 -3.53
N GLU A 86 -9.13 -13.98 -3.40
CA GLU A 86 -9.41 -12.92 -2.43
C GLU A 86 -10.68 -12.14 -2.78
N LEU A 87 -10.93 -11.88 -4.07
CA LEU A 87 -12.19 -11.27 -4.53
C LEU A 87 -13.41 -12.17 -4.23
N LYS A 88 -13.31 -13.50 -4.47
CA LYS A 88 -14.37 -14.46 -4.12
C LYS A 88 -14.64 -14.54 -2.62
N ASN A 89 -13.59 -14.50 -1.81
CA ASN A 89 -13.71 -14.49 -0.36
C ASN A 89 -14.45 -13.24 0.11
N LEU A 90 -14.11 -12.06 -0.43
CA LEU A 90 -14.81 -10.82 -0.09
C LEU A 90 -16.28 -10.82 -0.52
N GLU A 91 -16.61 -11.39 -1.67
CA GLU A 91 -18.01 -11.54 -2.08
C GLU A 91 -18.79 -12.44 -1.12
N SER A 92 -18.16 -13.53 -0.69
CA SER A 92 -18.75 -14.44 0.30
C SER A 92 -18.93 -13.73 1.64
N GLU A 93 -17.91 -13.03 2.14
CA GLU A 93 -17.97 -12.23 3.37
C GLU A 93 -19.05 -11.13 3.29
N SER A 94 -19.19 -10.47 2.15
CA SER A 94 -20.18 -9.41 1.93
C SER A 94 -21.60 -9.98 1.85
N ALA A 95 -21.78 -11.11 1.17
CA ALA A 95 -23.06 -11.82 1.11
C ALA A 95 -23.47 -12.32 2.51
N GLU A 96 -22.54 -12.87 3.28
CA GLU A 96 -22.75 -13.26 4.67
C GLU A 96 -23.13 -12.07 5.56
N MET A 97 -22.42 -10.93 5.45
CA MET A 97 -22.76 -9.71 6.18
C MET A 97 -24.15 -9.18 5.82
N ASN A 98 -24.53 -9.19 4.55
CA ASN A 98 -25.86 -8.76 4.10
C ASN A 98 -26.98 -9.72 4.58
N MET A 99 -26.67 -11.01 4.72
CA MET A 99 -27.58 -11.97 5.34
C MET A 99 -27.72 -11.74 6.85
N LEU A 100 -26.64 -11.34 7.54
CA LEU A 100 -26.62 -11.04 8.97
C LEU A 100 -27.24 -9.68 9.33
N SER A 101 -27.15 -8.67 8.45
CA SER A 101 -27.67 -7.31 8.67
C SER A 101 -29.19 -7.16 8.40
N SER A 102 -29.86 -8.24 8.02
CA SER A 102 -31.25 -8.25 7.53
C SER A 102 -32.35 -8.20 8.60
N LYS A 103 -32.22 -7.37 9.65
CA LYS A 103 -33.35 -7.20 10.60
C LYS A 103 -33.82 -5.79 10.95
N GLU A 104 -33.11 -4.69 10.71
CA GLU A 104 -33.62 -3.38 11.19
C GLU A 104 -33.41 -2.14 10.29
N SER A 105 -32.57 -2.13 9.24
CA SER A 105 -32.36 -0.86 8.49
C SER A 105 -32.26 -0.92 6.97
N GLY A 106 -32.18 -2.09 6.31
CA GLY A 106 -32.24 -2.20 4.85
C GLY A 106 -31.23 -1.36 4.05
N SER A 107 -30.21 -0.81 4.69
CA SER A 107 -29.17 0.00 4.05
C SER A 107 -28.01 -0.90 3.68
N ASP A 108 -27.76 -1.02 2.38
CA ASP A 108 -26.52 -1.61 1.88
C ASP A 108 -25.33 -0.76 2.35
N VAL A 109 -24.24 -1.42 2.74
CA VAL A 109 -22.95 -0.75 2.90
C VAL A 109 -22.45 -0.46 1.49
N ALA A 110 -22.67 0.77 1.02
CA ALA A 110 -22.11 1.23 -0.23
C ALA A 110 -20.59 1.38 -0.08
N GLU A 111 -19.84 0.35 -0.46
CA GLU A 111 -18.38 0.37 -0.51
C GLU A 111 -17.93 0.57 -1.97
N SER A 112 -17.04 1.53 -2.19
CA SER A 112 -16.46 1.75 -3.51
C SER A 112 -15.61 0.55 -3.93
N PRO A 113 -15.58 0.16 -5.22
CA PRO A 113 -14.68 -0.89 -5.72
C PRO A 113 -13.19 -0.67 -5.37
N ILE A 114 -12.77 0.59 -5.21
CA ILE A 114 -11.42 0.95 -4.73
C ILE A 114 -11.23 0.58 -3.25
N ASP A 115 -12.25 0.81 -2.42
CA ASP A 115 -12.21 0.49 -1.00
C ASP A 115 -12.27 -1.03 -0.78
N VAL A 116 -13.08 -1.72 -1.60
CA VAL A 116 -13.06 -3.19 -1.71
C VAL A 116 -11.66 -3.67 -2.08
N LEU A 117 -11.01 -3.11 -3.12
CA LEU A 117 -9.66 -3.52 -3.52
C LEU A 117 -8.62 -3.26 -2.43
N LYS A 118 -8.65 -2.11 -1.77
CA LYS A 118 -7.77 -1.78 -0.64
C LYS A 118 -7.98 -2.71 0.55
N ARG A 119 -9.24 -3.12 0.80
CA ARG A 119 -9.58 -4.15 1.79
C ARG A 119 -9.15 -5.56 1.36
N THR A 120 -9.21 -5.84 0.04
CA THR A 120 -8.78 -7.11 -0.60
C THR A 120 -7.27 -7.28 -0.55
N ALA A 121 -6.52 -6.17 -0.68
CA ALA A 121 -5.07 -6.13 -0.70
C ALA A 121 -4.48 -6.40 0.69
N LYS A 122 -4.74 -7.59 1.25
CA LYS A 122 -4.08 -8.13 2.44
C LYS A 122 -2.63 -8.57 2.14
N ALA A 123 -2.12 -8.29 0.93
CA ALA A 123 -0.73 -8.52 0.57
C ALA A 123 0.11 -7.34 1.04
N ASP A 124 1.39 -7.59 1.30
CA ASP A 124 2.34 -6.51 1.64
C ASP A 124 2.72 -5.71 0.38
N ILE A 125 2.66 -6.34 -0.80
CA ILE A 125 3.01 -5.72 -2.08
C ILE A 125 1.94 -6.00 -3.14
N ILE A 126 1.55 -4.98 -3.87
CA ILE A 126 0.74 -5.09 -5.08
C ILE A 126 1.66 -5.02 -6.30
N MET A 127 1.69 -6.08 -7.11
CA MET A 127 2.43 -6.11 -8.37
C MET A 127 1.46 -5.79 -9.52
N GLN A 128 1.49 -4.55 -9.99
CA GLN A 128 0.65 -4.10 -11.10
C GLN A 128 1.31 -4.41 -12.44
N LEU A 129 0.60 -5.14 -13.30
CA LEU A 129 1.06 -5.52 -14.63
C LEU A 129 0.23 -4.85 -15.72
N THR A 130 0.93 -4.20 -16.66
CA THR A 130 0.37 -3.73 -17.93
C THR A 130 1.15 -4.36 -19.07
N TRP A 131 0.48 -4.75 -20.15
CA TRP A 131 1.17 -5.12 -21.38
C TRP A 131 0.40 -4.70 -22.62
N SER A 132 1.14 -4.51 -23.73
CA SER A 132 0.62 -4.27 -25.06
C SER A 132 1.22 -5.28 -26.05
N VAL A 133 0.39 -5.73 -26.98
CA VAL A 133 0.82 -6.63 -28.06
C VAL A 133 1.23 -5.81 -29.26
N ASN A 134 2.51 -5.84 -29.61
CA ASN A 134 3.02 -5.20 -30.80
C ASN A 134 2.96 -6.17 -31.97
N THR A 135 2.42 -5.72 -33.10
CA THR A 135 2.34 -6.53 -34.32
C THR A 135 3.16 -5.87 -35.42
N GLN A 136 4.16 -6.59 -35.95
CA GLN A 136 4.97 -6.16 -37.08
C GLN A 136 4.91 -7.23 -38.19
N GLY A 137 3.98 -7.05 -39.13
CA GLY A 137 3.65 -8.09 -40.11
C GLY A 137 3.16 -9.36 -39.39
N PRO A 138 3.70 -10.56 -39.71
CA PRO A 138 3.35 -11.80 -39.00
C PRO A 138 4.03 -11.95 -37.63
N LYS A 139 4.97 -11.05 -37.26
CA LYS A 139 5.67 -11.12 -35.97
C LYS A 139 4.86 -10.44 -34.88
N LYS A 140 4.81 -11.04 -33.70
CA LYS A 140 4.27 -10.45 -32.47
C LYS A 140 5.38 -10.29 -31.44
N SER A 141 5.36 -9.18 -30.70
CA SER A 141 6.15 -9.00 -29.48
C SER A 141 5.28 -8.37 -28.40
N ILE A 142 5.76 -8.37 -27.16
CA ILE A 142 5.04 -7.79 -26.04
C ILE A 142 5.90 -6.71 -25.39
N THR A 143 5.32 -5.53 -25.23
CA THR A 143 5.86 -4.52 -24.32
C THR A 143 5.11 -4.61 -23.00
N PHE A 144 5.83 -4.68 -21.89
CA PHE A 144 5.23 -4.76 -20.56
C PHE A 144 5.77 -3.66 -19.64
N ASN A 145 4.97 -3.33 -18.64
CA ASN A 145 5.34 -2.55 -17.47
C ASN A 145 4.85 -3.28 -16.22
N LEU A 146 5.76 -3.55 -15.30
CA LEU A 146 5.53 -4.23 -14.04
C LEU A 146 5.99 -3.30 -12.90
N GLN A 147 5.06 -2.93 -12.03
CA GLN A 147 5.32 -2.08 -10.87
C GLN A 147 5.05 -2.85 -9.58
N GLY A 148 5.98 -2.80 -8.63
CA GLY A 148 5.76 -3.27 -7.27
C GLY A 148 5.39 -2.07 -6.40
N LEU A 149 4.18 -2.05 -5.87
CA LEU A 149 3.68 -1.01 -4.98
C LEU A 149 3.61 -1.55 -3.55
N ASP A 150 4.11 -0.81 -2.58
CA ASP A 150 3.88 -1.12 -1.17
C ASP A 150 2.39 -0.93 -0.87
N ALA A 151 1.70 -1.99 -0.44
CA ALA A 151 0.28 -1.93 -0.14
C ALA A 151 -0.04 -0.99 1.04
N TYR A 152 0.96 -0.71 1.89
CA TYR A 152 0.78 0.16 3.04
C TYR A 152 0.72 1.64 2.64
N THR A 153 1.66 2.10 1.81
CA THR A 153 1.86 3.53 1.48
C THR A 153 1.41 3.90 0.07
N GLY A 154 1.26 2.91 -0.83
CA GLY A 154 1.05 3.13 -2.26
C GLY A 154 2.31 3.58 -3.02
N GLU A 155 3.47 3.66 -2.36
CA GLU A 155 4.76 4.00 -2.99
C GLU A 155 5.19 2.90 -3.96
N GLN A 156 5.73 3.28 -5.13
CA GLN A 156 6.39 2.32 -6.01
C GLN A 156 7.77 1.96 -5.46
N ILE A 157 7.95 0.69 -5.13
CA ILE A 157 9.16 0.14 -4.50
C ILE A 157 9.99 -0.73 -5.46
N ALA A 158 9.41 -1.12 -6.59
CA ALA A 158 10.12 -1.80 -7.67
C ALA A 158 9.51 -1.49 -9.04
N GLY A 159 10.33 -1.51 -10.08
CA GLY A 159 9.90 -1.35 -11.47
C GLY A 159 10.65 -2.26 -12.43
N ALA A 160 9.94 -2.76 -13.44
CA ALA A 160 10.49 -3.46 -14.58
C ALA A 160 9.66 -3.16 -15.82
N GLN A 161 10.32 -2.77 -16.91
CA GLN A 161 9.67 -2.54 -18.19
C GLN A 161 10.59 -3.02 -19.30
N GLY A 162 10.00 -3.44 -20.41
CA GLY A 162 10.76 -3.96 -21.53
C GLY A 162 9.88 -4.40 -22.68
N THR A 163 10.52 -4.69 -23.82
CA THR A 163 9.86 -5.31 -24.96
C THR A 163 10.53 -6.64 -25.24
N GLY A 164 9.74 -7.72 -25.23
CA GLY A 164 10.22 -9.06 -25.53
C GLY A 164 10.66 -9.21 -27.00
N SER A 165 11.42 -10.28 -27.26
CA SER A 165 11.85 -10.63 -28.61
C SER A 165 10.65 -10.93 -29.50
N PRO A 166 10.60 -10.44 -30.76
CA PRO A 166 9.52 -10.78 -31.68
C PRO A 166 9.52 -12.27 -32.03
N SER A 167 8.34 -12.89 -32.04
CA SER A 167 8.12 -14.28 -32.46
C SER A 167 7.02 -14.39 -33.50
N PHE A 168 7.09 -15.43 -34.33
CA PHE A 168 6.05 -15.78 -35.31
C PHE A 168 5.07 -16.83 -34.79
N THR A 169 5.49 -17.64 -33.81
CA THR A 169 4.81 -18.88 -33.42
C THR A 169 4.56 -18.99 -31.92
N ALA A 170 5.13 -18.09 -31.11
CA ALA A 170 4.92 -18.12 -29.67
C ALA A 170 3.54 -17.56 -29.32
N GLU A 171 2.85 -18.28 -28.45
CA GLU A 171 1.59 -17.85 -27.85
C GLU A 171 1.80 -16.64 -26.93
N LEU A 172 0.76 -15.83 -26.75
CA LEU A 172 0.82 -14.59 -25.97
C LEU A 172 1.34 -14.80 -24.52
N PRO A 173 0.90 -15.82 -23.76
CA PRO A 173 1.41 -16.05 -22.40
C PRO A 173 2.91 -16.35 -22.38
N LEU A 174 3.43 -17.06 -23.39
CA LEU A 174 4.85 -17.40 -23.49
C LEU A 174 5.69 -16.16 -23.81
N LEU A 175 5.23 -15.32 -24.75
CA LEU A 175 5.90 -14.06 -25.08
C LEU A 175 5.99 -13.12 -23.86
N LEU A 176 4.94 -13.09 -23.03
CA LEU A 176 4.92 -12.22 -21.86
C LEU A 176 5.79 -12.79 -20.76
N GLU A 177 5.80 -14.12 -20.59
CA GLU A 177 6.72 -14.81 -19.69
C GLU A 177 8.17 -14.48 -20.04
N GLU A 178 8.58 -14.68 -21.29
CA GLU A 178 9.96 -14.39 -21.74
C GLU A 178 10.34 -12.93 -21.50
N ALA A 179 9.41 -12.00 -21.82
CA ALA A 179 9.62 -10.58 -21.60
C ALA A 179 9.78 -10.25 -20.10
N VAL A 180 8.92 -10.76 -19.22
CA VAL A 180 8.99 -10.45 -17.79
C VAL A 180 10.17 -11.14 -17.12
N LEU A 181 10.45 -12.41 -17.44
CA LEU A 181 11.54 -13.19 -16.87
C LEU A 181 12.89 -12.51 -17.05
N ALA A 182 13.12 -11.88 -18.21
CA ALA A 182 14.36 -11.16 -18.50
C ALA A 182 14.61 -9.99 -17.53
N HIS A 183 13.58 -9.45 -16.88
CA HIS A 183 13.69 -8.32 -15.95
C HIS A 183 13.34 -8.69 -14.50
N LEU A 184 12.87 -9.91 -14.25
CA LEU A 184 12.31 -10.32 -12.96
C LEU A 184 13.37 -10.39 -11.86
N ASP A 185 14.61 -10.74 -12.17
CA ASP A 185 15.68 -10.80 -11.17
C ASP A 185 16.08 -9.41 -10.66
N ASN A 186 16.14 -8.42 -11.56
CA ASN A 186 16.34 -7.02 -11.17
C ASN A 186 15.15 -6.49 -10.37
N PHE A 187 13.92 -6.83 -10.77
CA PHE A 187 12.71 -6.46 -10.03
C PHE A 187 12.75 -6.99 -8.59
N ASN A 188 13.07 -8.28 -8.42
CA ASN A 188 13.18 -8.88 -7.09
C ASN A 188 14.33 -8.31 -6.26
N SER A 189 15.42 -7.87 -6.89
CA SER A 189 16.52 -7.21 -6.19
C SER A 189 16.08 -5.86 -5.60
N GLN A 190 15.28 -5.08 -6.35
CA GLN A 190 14.68 -3.83 -5.85
C GLN A 190 13.74 -4.09 -4.67
N LEU A 191 12.87 -5.10 -4.79
CA LEU A 191 12.01 -5.53 -3.68
C LEU A 191 12.84 -5.86 -2.43
N MET A 192 13.86 -6.72 -2.56
CA MET A 192 14.71 -7.12 -1.45
C MET A 192 15.45 -5.94 -0.80
N ALA A 193 15.91 -4.96 -1.60
CA ALA A 193 16.54 -3.75 -1.08
C ALA A 193 15.54 -2.95 -0.23
N TYR A 194 14.30 -2.77 -0.70
CA TYR A 194 13.25 -2.11 0.06
C TYR A 194 12.95 -2.82 1.39
N PHE A 195 12.84 -4.14 1.41
CA PHE A 195 12.59 -4.87 2.67
C PHE A 195 13.75 -4.81 3.65
N THR A 196 14.97 -4.83 3.14
CA THR A 196 16.17 -4.68 3.98
C THR A 196 16.17 -3.30 4.62
N ASP A 197 15.79 -2.26 3.88
CA ASP A 197 15.61 -0.91 4.40
C ASP A 197 14.49 -0.84 5.46
N LEU A 198 13.31 -1.42 5.20
CA LEU A 198 12.23 -1.47 6.20
C LEU A 198 12.64 -2.17 7.50
N ALA A 199 13.40 -3.26 7.41
CA ALA A 199 13.87 -3.99 8.57
C ALA A 199 14.94 -3.18 9.35
N ALA A 200 15.80 -2.45 8.65
CA ALA A 200 16.90 -1.70 9.25
C ALA A 200 16.49 -0.31 9.76
N ASN A 201 15.52 0.32 9.11
CA ASN A 201 15.16 1.74 9.26
C ASN A 201 13.67 1.94 9.57
N GLY A 202 12.89 0.88 9.78
CA GLY A 202 11.48 0.99 10.08
C GLY A 202 10.64 1.31 8.84
N ARG A 203 9.32 1.35 9.03
CA ARG A 203 8.36 1.57 7.95
C ARG A 203 8.08 3.05 7.76
N LYS A 204 8.01 3.48 6.50
CA LYS A 204 7.58 4.84 6.15
C LYS A 204 6.07 4.99 6.26
N VAL A 205 5.61 6.08 6.84
CA VAL A 205 4.21 6.49 6.88
C VAL A 205 4.07 7.97 6.55
N LYS A 206 2.86 8.38 6.21
CA LYS A 206 2.48 9.78 6.00
C LYS A 206 1.61 10.25 7.16
N ILE A 207 1.92 11.42 7.71
CA ILE A 207 1.15 12.01 8.79
C ILE A 207 0.79 13.43 8.37
N ASN A 208 -0.50 13.74 8.40
CA ASN A 208 -0.99 15.09 8.20
C ASN A 208 -1.57 15.60 9.51
N ILE A 209 -1.09 16.77 9.95
CA ILE A 209 -1.70 17.52 11.03
C ILE A 209 -2.55 18.61 10.39
N LYS A 210 -3.76 18.79 10.90
CA LYS A 210 -4.70 19.82 10.44
C LYS A 210 -5.34 20.47 11.65
N VAL A 211 -5.71 21.73 11.52
CA VAL A 211 -6.50 22.46 12.50
C VAL A 211 -7.93 22.59 11.98
N TRP A 212 -8.92 22.53 12.88
CA TRP A 212 -10.28 22.93 12.52
C TRP A 212 -10.39 24.45 12.45
N ASP A 213 -11.05 24.97 11.41
CA ASP A 213 -11.23 26.42 11.20
C ASP A 213 -11.97 27.14 12.35
N ASN A 214 -12.67 26.40 13.21
CA ASN A 214 -13.41 26.93 14.35
C ASN A 214 -12.70 26.72 15.70
N TRP A 215 -11.46 26.23 15.69
CA TRP A 215 -10.63 26.21 16.89
C TRP A 215 -9.97 27.57 17.07
N ASP A 216 -10.00 28.10 18.29
CA ASP A 216 -9.47 29.44 18.60
C ASP A 216 -7.93 29.51 18.60
N GLU A 217 -7.26 28.35 18.53
CA GLU A 217 -5.80 28.20 18.50
C GLU A 217 -5.38 27.53 17.18
N ASP A 218 -4.09 27.62 16.85
CA ASP A 218 -3.52 27.01 15.65
C ASP A 218 -2.11 26.44 15.90
N LEU A 219 -1.35 26.17 14.83
CA LEU A 219 0.00 25.60 14.95
C LEU A 219 1.08 26.64 15.31
N GLU A 220 0.79 27.93 15.24
CA GLU A 220 1.68 29.02 15.66
C GLU A 220 1.34 29.49 17.09
N SER A 221 0.22 29.04 17.67
CA SER A 221 -0.09 29.24 19.10
C SER A 221 0.98 28.62 20.02
N GLU A 222 1.36 29.35 21.08
CA GLU A 222 2.33 28.92 22.08
C GLU A 222 1.70 27.99 23.13
N PHE A 223 2.40 26.91 23.47
CA PHE A 223 1.98 25.96 24.50
C PHE A 223 3.17 25.50 25.35
N GLU A 224 2.92 25.11 26.60
CA GLU A 224 3.88 24.41 27.44
C GLU A 224 3.60 22.88 27.41
N LEU A 225 4.53 22.09 26.85
CA LEU A 225 4.47 20.63 26.78
C LEU A 225 5.77 20.01 27.30
N ASP A 226 5.65 19.05 28.24
CA ASP A 226 6.78 18.36 28.87
C ASP A 226 7.88 19.30 29.44
N GLY A 227 7.50 20.52 29.84
CA GLY A 227 8.39 21.54 30.42
C GLY A 227 9.12 22.39 29.38
N GLU A 228 8.71 22.33 28.11
CA GLU A 228 9.16 23.21 27.02
C GLU A 228 8.00 24.11 26.56
N GLU A 229 8.26 25.41 26.43
CA GLU A 229 7.32 26.41 25.91
C GLU A 229 7.76 26.81 24.49
N ASP A 230 6.93 26.52 23.49
CA ASP A 230 7.19 26.81 22.08
C ASP A 230 5.88 26.84 21.27
N GLU A 231 5.94 27.20 19.98
CA GLU A 231 4.78 27.08 19.08
C GLU A 231 4.38 25.61 18.91
N LEU A 232 3.08 25.35 18.81
CA LEU A 232 2.53 23.98 18.72
C LEU A 232 3.16 23.18 17.57
N GLY A 233 3.43 23.83 16.43
CA GLY A 233 4.13 23.22 15.30
C GLY A 233 5.49 22.66 15.69
N PHE A 234 6.32 23.44 16.39
CA PHE A 234 7.64 23.02 16.85
C PHE A 234 7.56 21.92 17.92
N LEU A 235 6.59 21.99 18.83
CA LEU A 235 6.36 20.92 19.82
C LEU A 235 5.99 19.59 19.14
N ILE A 236 5.23 19.64 18.05
CA ILE A 236 4.92 18.46 17.24
C ILE A 236 6.17 17.93 16.53
N GLU A 237 7.04 18.80 15.99
CA GLU A 237 8.31 18.37 15.39
C GLU A 237 9.26 17.73 16.40
N ASN A 238 9.39 18.30 17.59
CA ASN A 238 10.18 17.70 18.69
C ASN A 238 9.65 16.31 19.03
N TRP A 239 8.32 16.16 19.14
CA TRP A 239 7.73 14.84 19.35
C TRP A 239 8.04 13.87 18.21
N MET A 240 8.03 14.33 16.95
CA MET A 240 8.40 13.50 15.81
C MET A 240 9.86 13.07 15.87
N GLU A 241 10.80 13.95 16.21
CA GLU A 241 12.23 13.63 16.38
C GLU A 241 12.42 12.52 17.43
N ASP A 242 11.75 12.64 18.58
CA ASP A 242 11.90 11.70 19.68
C ASP A 242 11.26 10.34 19.42
N ASN A 243 10.16 10.31 18.66
CA ASN A 243 9.33 9.12 18.50
C ASN A 243 9.52 8.42 17.15
N ALA A 244 9.93 9.15 16.11
CA ALA A 244 10.29 8.54 14.84
C ALA A 244 11.48 7.59 15.04
N PHE A 245 11.49 6.51 14.25
CA PHE A 245 12.52 5.51 14.36
C PHE A 245 13.86 6.10 13.92
N LYS A 246 14.77 6.28 14.89
CA LYS A 246 16.05 6.98 14.73
C LYS A 246 15.88 8.47 14.37
N GLY A 247 14.77 9.11 14.73
CA GLY A 247 14.48 10.49 14.37
C GLY A 247 14.25 10.72 12.88
N ASP A 248 14.06 9.67 12.07
CA ASP A 248 13.93 9.80 10.62
C ASP A 248 12.51 10.22 10.22
N TYR A 249 12.32 11.53 10.04
CA TYR A 249 11.13 12.12 9.43
C TYR A 249 11.49 13.22 8.43
N HIS A 250 10.51 13.59 7.61
CA HIS A 250 10.59 14.68 6.65
C HIS A 250 9.27 15.47 6.66
N LEU A 251 9.34 16.70 7.17
CA LEU A 251 8.30 17.71 7.00
C LEU A 251 8.42 18.31 5.59
N GLY A 252 7.39 18.11 4.77
CA GLY A 252 7.35 18.60 3.40
C GLY A 252 6.74 20.00 3.29
N ASP A 253 5.73 20.30 4.11
CA ASP A 253 5.03 21.58 4.12
C ASP A 253 4.46 21.88 5.52
N GLY A 254 4.43 23.15 5.92
CA GLY A 254 4.04 23.63 7.25
C GLY A 254 3.45 25.04 7.20
N SER A 255 2.35 25.28 7.91
CA SER A 255 1.72 26.60 8.12
C SER A 255 0.88 26.59 9.40
N GLU A 256 0.36 27.74 9.83
CA GLU A 256 -0.60 27.87 10.96
C GLU A 256 -1.71 26.79 11.00
N THR A 257 -2.27 26.39 9.86
CA THR A 257 -3.41 25.45 9.82
C THR A 257 -3.08 24.00 9.46
N MET A 258 -1.85 23.69 9.02
CA MET A 258 -1.48 22.34 8.66
C MET A 258 0.02 22.03 8.74
N MET A 259 0.34 20.76 8.92
CA MET A 259 1.69 20.21 8.72
C MET A 259 1.60 18.90 7.96
N LYS A 260 2.49 18.71 6.99
CA LYS A 260 2.52 17.52 6.14
C LYS A 260 3.86 16.82 6.24
N PHE A 261 3.88 15.74 7.01
CA PHE A 261 5.02 14.84 7.10
C PHE A 261 4.91 13.79 5.99
N ASP A 262 5.69 13.98 4.93
CA ASP A 262 5.67 13.12 3.73
C ASP A 262 6.32 11.76 4.00
N VAL A 263 7.27 11.71 4.93
CA VAL A 263 7.90 10.48 5.39
C VAL A 263 8.09 10.58 6.90
N VAL A 264 7.57 9.60 7.63
CA VAL A 264 7.93 9.35 9.03
C VAL A 264 8.29 7.88 9.15
N ARG A 265 9.50 7.54 9.61
CA ARG A 265 9.86 6.16 9.92
C ARG A 265 9.26 5.78 11.26
N ILE A 266 8.48 4.72 11.31
CA ILE A 266 8.00 4.11 12.55
C ILE A 266 8.64 2.74 12.75
N PRO A 267 8.95 2.34 13.99
CA PRO A 267 9.51 1.01 14.23
C PRO A 267 8.54 -0.07 13.77
N MET A 268 9.05 -1.23 13.32
CA MET A 268 8.18 -2.34 12.91
C MET A 268 7.39 -2.95 14.08
N TYR A 269 7.96 -2.84 15.28
CA TYR A 269 7.39 -3.40 16.51
C TYR A 269 7.61 -2.43 17.68
N TYR A 270 6.77 -2.56 18.69
CA TYR A 270 6.94 -1.89 19.96
C TYR A 270 6.77 -2.90 21.10
N GLU A 271 7.39 -2.60 22.25
CA GLU A 271 7.25 -3.43 23.44
C GLU A 271 6.13 -2.88 24.33
N ARG A 272 5.26 -3.77 24.82
CA ARG A 272 4.29 -3.41 25.85
C ARG A 272 4.07 -4.56 26.81
N LYS A 273 4.32 -4.31 28.10
CA LYS A 273 4.22 -5.31 29.18
C LYS A 273 5.06 -6.57 28.89
N GLY A 274 6.32 -6.39 28.46
CA GLY A 274 7.23 -7.50 28.16
C GLY A 274 6.91 -8.29 26.90
N LYS A 275 5.99 -7.80 26.04
CA LYS A 275 5.60 -8.47 24.79
C LYS A 275 5.81 -7.55 23.59
N GLN A 276 6.48 -8.08 22.58
CA GLN A 276 6.64 -7.43 21.29
C GLN A 276 5.30 -7.48 20.53
N ARG A 277 4.88 -6.33 20.00
CA ARG A 277 3.65 -6.15 19.23
C ARG A 277 3.96 -5.37 17.96
N ALA A 278 3.25 -5.63 16.87
CA ALA A 278 3.42 -4.88 15.63
C ALA A 278 3.00 -3.42 15.83
N MET A 279 3.81 -2.49 15.32
CA MET A 279 3.43 -1.08 15.25
C MET A 279 2.63 -0.83 13.97
N ASP A 280 1.64 0.05 14.06
CA ASP A 280 0.86 0.55 12.94
C ASP A 280 0.77 2.08 13.01
N THR A 281 0.50 2.73 11.87
CA THR A 281 0.38 4.19 11.77
C THR A 281 -0.62 4.75 12.76
N ARG A 282 -1.77 4.09 12.92
CA ARG A 282 -2.83 4.52 13.84
C ARG A 282 -2.30 4.62 15.27
N ARG A 283 -1.57 3.61 15.72
CA ARG A 283 -1.00 3.53 17.05
C ARG A 283 0.09 4.57 17.26
N PHE A 284 0.94 4.77 16.25
CA PHE A 284 1.98 5.79 16.28
C PHE A 284 1.37 7.19 16.43
N VAL A 285 0.43 7.57 15.57
CA VAL A 285 -0.25 8.89 15.64
C VAL A 285 -1.14 9.01 16.88
N ASN A 286 -1.67 7.91 17.40
CA ASN A 286 -2.33 7.92 18.70
C ASN A 286 -1.35 8.19 19.87
N GLY A 287 -0.05 7.98 19.67
CA GLY A 287 1.01 8.46 20.57
C GLY A 287 1.02 9.98 20.60
N LEU A 288 1.14 10.62 19.44
CA LEU A 288 1.09 12.08 19.30
C LEU A 288 -0.20 12.66 19.86
N ARG A 289 -1.36 12.09 19.50
CA ARG A 289 -2.65 12.49 20.07
C ARG A 289 -2.68 12.49 21.61
N LYS A 290 -2.02 11.51 22.22
CA LYS A 290 -1.96 11.41 23.68
C LYS A 290 -0.98 12.41 24.27
N TYR A 291 0.14 12.64 23.60
CA TYR A 291 1.09 13.69 23.97
C TYR A 291 0.39 15.05 23.98
N LEU A 292 -0.29 15.42 22.89
CA LEU A 292 -1.04 16.67 22.79
C LEU A 292 -2.24 16.79 23.75
N LYS A 293 -2.76 15.67 24.24
CA LYS A 293 -3.88 15.66 25.21
C LYS A 293 -3.40 15.64 26.66
N ASN A 294 -2.17 15.19 26.91
CA ASN A 294 -1.63 15.08 28.25
C ASN A 294 -1.00 16.43 28.65
N GLY A 295 -0.98 16.73 29.95
CA GLY A 295 -0.36 17.97 30.45
C GLY A 295 -1.34 19.14 30.48
N GLU A 296 -0.83 20.35 30.23
CA GLU A 296 -1.53 21.64 30.36
C GLU A 296 -2.25 22.10 29.09
N THR A 297 -2.01 21.44 27.95
CA THR A 297 -2.55 21.88 26.64
C THR A 297 -3.98 21.41 26.37
N GLU A 298 -4.39 20.27 26.94
CA GLU A 298 -5.70 19.63 26.79
C GLU A 298 -6.25 19.56 25.34
N ILE A 299 -5.37 19.52 24.33
CA ILE A 299 -5.77 19.64 22.92
C ILE A 299 -6.53 18.38 22.50
N GLU A 300 -7.84 18.53 22.28
CA GLU A 300 -8.66 17.49 21.69
C GLU A 300 -8.33 17.33 20.20
N SER A 301 -8.39 16.09 19.75
CA SER A 301 -8.07 15.78 18.35
C SER A 301 -8.77 14.53 17.84
N LYS A 302 -9.09 14.59 16.55
CA LYS A 302 -9.68 13.51 15.77
C LYS A 302 -8.62 12.81 14.95
N LEU A 303 -8.48 11.50 15.17
CA LEU A 303 -7.61 10.66 14.38
C LEU A 303 -8.40 9.97 13.26
N TYR A 304 -8.02 10.26 12.03
CA TYR A 304 -8.61 9.67 10.82
C TYR A 304 -7.56 8.89 10.05
N MET A 305 -7.88 7.66 9.64
CA MET A 305 -6.97 6.81 8.87
C MET A 305 -7.33 6.87 7.39
N ARG A 306 -6.34 7.10 6.53
CA ARG A 306 -6.49 7.04 5.08
C ARG A 306 -5.72 5.83 4.53
N GLY A 307 -6.35 4.66 4.57
CA GLY A 307 -5.64 3.40 4.34
C GLY A 307 -4.77 3.03 5.55
N LEU A 308 -3.72 2.24 5.32
CA LEU A 308 -2.86 1.74 6.39
C LEU A 308 -1.66 2.65 6.67
N GLY A 309 -1.07 3.26 5.64
CA GLY A 309 0.17 4.06 5.72
C GLY A 309 0.00 5.57 5.81
N GLU A 310 -1.23 6.09 5.90
CA GLU A 310 -1.49 7.51 6.05
C GLU A 310 -2.50 7.76 7.17
N ALA A 311 -2.20 8.72 8.04
CA ALA A 311 -3.07 9.14 9.13
C ALA A 311 -3.16 10.66 9.19
N TRP A 312 -4.35 11.15 9.50
CA TRP A 312 -4.64 12.56 9.71
C TRP A 312 -4.99 12.76 11.18
N LEU A 313 -4.32 13.71 11.82
CA LEU A 313 -4.66 14.16 13.16
C LEU A 313 -5.20 15.59 13.03
N ILE A 314 -6.49 15.76 13.31
CA ILE A 314 -7.18 17.05 13.21
C ILE A 314 -7.36 17.60 14.62
N LEU A 315 -6.78 18.76 14.90
CA LEU A 315 -6.72 19.40 16.21
C LEU A 315 -7.90 20.35 16.42
N GLY A 316 -8.33 20.49 17.68
CA GLY A 316 -9.39 21.39 18.12
C GLY A 316 -10.70 20.69 18.49
N GLU A 317 -10.99 19.51 17.92
CA GLU A 317 -12.20 18.73 18.21
C GLU A 317 -11.99 17.21 18.02
N LYS A 318 -12.95 16.40 18.46
CA LYS A 318 -12.86 14.93 18.52
C LYS A 318 -13.66 14.18 17.44
#